data_AF-A0A815D0K7-F1
#
_entry.id   AF-A0A815D0K7-F1
#
_cell.length_a   1.000
_cell.length_b   1.000
_cell.length_c   1.000
_cell.angle_alpha   90.00
_cell.angle_beta   90.00
_cell.angle_gamma   90.00
#
_symmetry.space_group_name_H-M   'P 1'
#
loop_
_entity.id
_entity.type
_entity.pdbx_description
1 polymer ?
#
loop_
_entity_poly.entity_id
_entity_poly.type
_entity_poly.pdbx_seq_one_letter_code
_entity_poly.pdbx_strand_id
1 'polypeptide(L)'
;SHGTCNRCGRKFPFNELTDHQRECRPQIPRRIYTPPRLMRCTYCTNKFSQGQIHDHEKSCPKKPRSCIETPISMHSSPRRT
;
A
#
# COMPACT_ATOMS: atom_id res chain seq x y z
N SER A 1 -9.81 23.78 -11.04
CA SER A 1 -8.62 23.80 -10.16
C SER A 1 -9.07 23.64 -8.71
N HIS A 2 -8.35 22.88 -7.87
CA HIS A 2 -8.70 22.68 -6.45
C HIS A 2 -7.57 23.20 -5.56
N GLY A 3 -7.90 23.82 -4.43
CA GLY A 3 -6.94 24.29 -3.45
C GLY A 3 -6.93 23.41 -2.20
N THR A 4 -5.77 23.33 -1.55
CA THR A 4 -5.57 22.50 -0.34
C THR A 4 -5.58 23.40 0.90
N CYS A 5 -6.30 22.99 1.93
CA CYS A 5 -6.31 23.71 3.21
C CYS A 5 -5.02 23.48 3.99
N ASN A 6 -4.28 24.55 4.32
CA ASN A 6 -3.04 24.46 5.09
C ASN A 6 -3.23 24.04 6.56
N ARG A 7 -4.47 24.10 7.08
CA ARG A 7 -4.79 23.73 8.47
C ARG A 7 -5.15 22.26 8.65
N CYS A 8 -5.74 21.62 7.64
CA CYS A 8 -6.22 20.23 7.73
C CYS A 8 -5.77 19.30 6.58
N GLY A 9 -5.15 19.84 5.53
CA GLY A 9 -4.66 19.07 4.38
C GLY A 9 -5.73 18.54 3.42
N ARG A 10 -7.01 18.89 3.61
CA ARG A 10 -8.10 18.49 2.71
C ARG A 10 -8.13 19.35 1.45
N LYS A 11 -8.57 18.77 0.33
CA LYS A 11 -8.72 19.43 -0.97
C LYS A 11 -10.16 19.87 -1.16
N PHE A 12 -10.35 21.12 -1.56
CA PHE A 12 -11.66 21.71 -1.84
C PHE A 12 -11.63 22.43 -3.18
N PRO A 13 -12.77 22.56 -3.90
CA PRO A 13 -12.87 23.52 -4.98
C PRO A 13 -12.69 24.94 -4.43
N PHE A 14 -12.18 25.86 -5.26
CA PHE A 14 -11.80 27.21 -4.83
C PHE A 14 -12.93 27.96 -4.10
N ASN A 15 -14.17 27.80 -4.58
CA ASN A 15 -15.34 28.47 -4.01
C ASN A 15 -15.62 28.04 -2.56
N GLU A 16 -15.34 26.78 -2.22
CA GLU A 16 -15.62 26.20 -0.90
C GLU A 16 -14.40 26.26 0.04
N LEU A 17 -13.19 26.44 -0.52
CA LEU A 17 -11.96 26.53 0.28
C LEU A 17 -11.95 27.77 1.17
N THR A 18 -12.43 28.92 0.65
CA THR A 18 -12.46 30.18 1.40
C THR A 18 -13.35 30.09 2.63
N ASP A 19 -14.52 29.49 2.47
CA ASP A 19 -15.47 29.27 3.57
C ASP A 19 -14.92 28.25 4.57
N HIS A 20 -14.44 27.11 4.05
CA HIS A 20 -13.78 26.09 4.86
C HIS A 20 -12.62 26.65 5.68
N GLN A 21 -11.75 27.51 5.12
CA GLN A 21 -10.61 28.08 5.85
C GLN A 21 -11.03 28.94 7.05
N ARG A 22 -12.19 29.61 6.98
CA ARG A 22 -12.72 30.43 8.08
C ARG A 22 -13.18 29.55 9.25
N GLU A 23 -13.87 28.45 8.95
CA GLU A 23 -14.45 27.56 9.95
C GLU A 23 -13.57 26.36 10.31
N CYS A 24 -12.48 26.14 9.59
CA CYS A 24 -11.62 24.97 9.75
C CYS A 24 -10.97 24.97 11.14
N ARG A 25 -11.55 24.15 12.02
CA ARG A 25 -10.94 23.68 13.25
C ARG A 25 -9.87 22.66 12.87
N PRO A 26 -8.61 22.80 13.31
CA PRO A 26 -7.55 21.84 13.01
C PRO A 26 -7.92 20.51 13.65
N GLN A 27 -8.51 19.64 12.85
CA GLN A 27 -8.74 18.25 13.23
C GLN A 27 -7.38 17.60 13.02
N ILE A 28 -6.79 17.04 14.09
CA ILE A 28 -5.57 16.22 13.99
C ILE A 28 -5.78 15.33 12.78
N PRO A 29 -4.91 15.41 11.75
CA PRO A 29 -5.15 14.70 10.50
C PRO A 29 -5.35 13.25 10.90
N ARG A 30 -6.59 12.78 10.81
CA ARG A 30 -6.89 11.37 10.90
C ARG A 30 -6.04 10.82 9.79
N ARG A 31 -4.92 10.17 10.17
CA ARG A 31 -4.00 9.50 9.26
C ARG A 31 -4.90 8.94 8.19
N ILE A 32 -4.77 9.45 6.96
CA ILE A 32 -5.46 8.83 5.84
C ILE A 32 -5.06 7.38 5.97
N TYR A 33 -6.03 6.52 6.32
CA TYR A 33 -5.78 5.11 6.49
C TYR A 33 -5.58 4.59 5.08
N THR A 34 -4.42 4.88 4.52
CA THR A 34 -3.87 4.11 3.42
C THR A 34 -3.52 2.79 4.05
N PRO A 35 -4.28 1.71 3.76
CA PRO A 35 -3.92 0.41 4.25
C PRO A 35 -2.45 0.19 3.91
N PRO A 36 -1.60 -0.17 4.90
CA PRO A 36 -0.19 -0.36 4.65
C PRO A 36 -0.03 -1.31 3.47
N ARG A 37 0.91 -1.03 2.58
CA ARG A 37 1.17 -1.91 1.43
C ARG A 37 1.65 -3.25 1.96
N LEU A 38 0.74 -4.21 2.04
CA LEU A 38 1.05 -5.56 2.50
C LEU A 38 1.54 -6.40 1.33
N MET A 39 2.69 -7.04 1.52
CA MET A 39 3.29 -7.99 0.60
C MET A 39 2.78 -9.39 0.92
N ARG A 40 2.43 -10.16 -0.11
CA ARG A 40 1.98 -11.55 0.05
C ARG A 40 3.21 -12.47 0.11
N CYS A 41 3.24 -13.37 1.09
CA CYS A 41 4.25 -14.42 1.14
C CYS A 41 4.16 -15.32 -0.10
N THR A 42 5.32 -15.71 -0.63
CA THR A 42 5.42 -16.58 -1.82
C THR A 42 4.93 -18.01 -1.55
N TYR A 43 5.11 -18.49 -0.31
CA TYR A 43 4.75 -19.86 0.09
C TYR A 43 3.32 -19.98 0.66
N CYS A 44 2.67 -18.88 1.02
CA CYS A 44 1.33 -18.91 1.61
C CYS A 44 0.41 -17.78 1.12
N THR A 45 -0.80 -17.73 1.68
CA THR A 45 -1.81 -16.71 1.34
C THR A 45 -1.71 -15.48 2.25
N ASN A 46 -0.86 -15.52 3.28
CA ASN A 46 -0.76 -14.44 4.26
C ASN A 46 -0.05 -13.21 3.69
N LYS A 47 -0.46 -12.04 4.19
CA LYS A 47 0.04 -10.73 3.77
C LYS A 47 0.66 -10.05 4.97
N PHE A 48 1.83 -9.46 4.79
CA PHE A 48 2.62 -8.83 5.85
C PHE A 48 3.20 -7.51 5.37
N SER A 49 3.56 -6.61 6.30
CA SER A 49 4.36 -5.43 5.96
C SER A 49 5.74 -5.83 5.44
N GLN A 50 6.40 -4.96 4.68
CA GLN A 50 7.71 -5.25 4.06
C GLN A 50 8.79 -5.74 5.05
N GLY A 51 8.81 -5.25 6.29
CA GLY A 51 9.75 -5.76 7.31
C GLY A 51 9.37 -7.12 7.89
N GLN A 52 8.08 -7.43 7.94
CA GLN A 52 7.54 -8.64 8.59
C GLN A 52 7.53 -9.85 7.66
N ILE A 53 7.38 -9.64 6.34
CA ILE A 53 7.38 -10.73 5.35
C ILE A 53 8.71 -11.50 5.35
N HIS A 54 9.83 -10.80 5.50
CA HIS A 54 11.15 -11.44 5.45
C HIS A 54 11.40 -12.38 6.63
N ASP A 55 10.88 -12.04 7.82
CA ASP A 55 10.96 -12.90 8.99
C ASP A 55 10.00 -14.08 8.87
N HIS A 56 8.76 -13.82 8.42
CA HIS A 56 7.79 -14.86 8.13
C HIS A 56 8.30 -15.88 7.11
N GLU A 57 8.93 -15.46 6.01
CA GLU A 57 9.42 -16.36 4.97
C GLU A 57 10.51 -17.33 5.46
N LYS A 58 11.25 -16.98 6.53
CA LYS A 58 12.22 -17.89 7.16
C LYS A 58 11.53 -19.02 7.93
N SER A 59 10.42 -18.70 8.60
CA SER A 59 9.67 -19.62 9.48
C SER A 59 8.35 -20.12 8.86
N CYS A 60 8.10 -19.84 7.58
CA CYS A 60 6.80 -20.11 6.99
C CYS A 60 6.53 -21.63 6.98
N PRO A 61 5.45 -22.12 7.61
CA PRO A 61 5.17 -23.55 7.71
C PRO A 61 4.81 -24.19 6.37
N LYS A 62 4.41 -23.36 5.38
CA LYS A 62 4.15 -23.80 4.00
C LYS A 62 5.40 -23.78 3.12
N LYS A 63 6.56 -23.38 3.66
CA LYS A 63 7.82 -23.41 2.92
C LYS A 63 8.20 -24.88 2.67
N PRO A 64 8.39 -25.30 1.42
CA PRO A 64 8.83 -26.65 1.13
C PRO A 64 10.22 -26.89 1.75
N ARG A 65 10.39 -28.01 2.45
CA ARG A 65 11.57 -28.31 3.29
C ARG A 65 12.85 -28.64 2.52
N SER A 66 12.84 -28.65 1.18
CA SER A 66 14.06 -28.66 0.38
C SER A 66 13.81 -28.18 -1.06
N CYS A 67 14.78 -27.38 -1.50
CA CYS A 67 15.15 -26.90 -2.83
C CYS A 67 14.36 -27.42 -4.05
N ILE A 68 13.82 -26.48 -4.84
CA ILE A 68 14.28 -26.25 -6.22
C ILE A 68 14.30 -24.74 -6.42
N GLU A 69 15.49 -24.17 -6.62
CA GLU A 69 15.63 -22.85 -7.23
C GLU A 69 15.05 -22.93 -8.63
N THR A 70 13.80 -22.53 -8.79
CA THR A 70 13.35 -21.99 -10.06
C THR A 70 13.28 -20.48 -9.86
N PRO A 71 14.24 -19.70 -10.39
CA PRO A 71 13.96 -18.31 -10.63
C PRO A 71 12.75 -18.28 -11.56
N ILE A 72 11.60 -17.87 -11.03
CA ILE A 72 10.40 -17.62 -11.82
C ILE A 72 10.70 -16.38 -12.66
N SER A 73 11.42 -16.59 -13.76
CA SER A 73 11.53 -15.67 -14.87
C SER A 73 10.95 -16.38 -16.07
N MET A 74 9.64 -16.29 -16.24
CA MET A 74 8.97 -16.54 -17.52
C MET A 74 7.73 -15.62 -17.59
N HIS A 75 7.98 -14.31 -17.64
CA HIS A 75 7.14 -13.44 -18.46
C HIS A 75 7.54 -13.65 -19.92
N SER A 76 7.12 -14.76 -20.50
CA SER A 76 7.25 -15.02 -21.94
C SER A 76 5.98 -15.69 -22.40
N SER A 77 4.94 -14.90 -22.63
CA SER A 77 3.79 -15.31 -23.43
C SER A 77 4.29 -15.63 -24.85
N PRO A 78 4.14 -16.84 -25.38
CA PRO A 78 4.28 -17.05 -26.80
C PRO A 78 2.93 -16.67 -27.43
N ARG A 79 2.86 -15.55 -28.15
CA ARG A 79 1.79 -15.36 -29.14
C ARG A 79 2.37 -15.57 -30.52
N ARG A 80 2.15 -16.79 -31.00
CA ARG A 80 2.20 -17.21 -32.40
C ARG A 80 1.05 -16.54 -33.16
N THR A 81 1.36 -15.90 -34.27
CA THR A 81 0.63 -15.90 -35.56
C THR A 81 1.53 -15.30 -36.60
#